data_AF-A0A6A7KZJ4-F1
#
_entry.id   AF-A0A6A7KZJ4-F1
#
_cell.length_a   1.000
_cell.length_b   1.000
_cell.length_c   1.000
_cell.angle_alpha   90.00
_cell.angle_beta   90.00
_cell.angle_gamma   90.00
#
_symmetry.space_group_name_H-M   'P 1'
#
loop_
_entity.id
_entity.type
_entity.pdbx_description
1 polymer ?
#
loop_
_entity_poly.entity_id
_entity_poly.type
_entity_poly.pdbx_seq_one_letter_code
_entity_poly.pdbx_strand_id
1 'polypeptide(L)'
;MLSRLMFVIYFFEVGLLLLLVPWSMFWERNFFVEHLSWLGQIAHNYYVRGAVSGIGLVSLGAAVTDLLSLLGLRRTASEHALDKQWEPRGP
;
A
#
# COMPACT_ATOMS: atom_id res chain seq x y z
N MET A 1 11.63 8.78 11.68
CA MET A 1 10.36 8.08 12.00
C MET A 1 9.17 8.73 11.33
N LEU A 2 9.03 10.06 11.37
CA LEU A 2 7.92 10.80 10.73
C LEU A 2 7.78 10.54 9.22
N SER A 3 8.87 10.55 8.45
CA SER A 3 8.82 10.31 6.98
C SER A 3 8.30 8.91 6.62
N ARG A 4 8.56 7.90 7.46
CA ARG A 4 8.10 6.53 7.22
C ARG A 4 6.59 6.42 7.51
N LEU A 5 6.11 7.11 8.54
CA LEU A 5 4.68 7.21 8.84
C LEU A 5 3.90 7.90 7.71
N MET A 6 4.45 9.00 7.17
CA MET A 6 3.88 9.69 6.01
C MET A 6 3.80 8.79 4.79
N PHE A 7 4.84 7.99 4.54
CA PHE A 7 4.86 7.06 3.42
C PHE A 7 3.78 5.98 3.56
N VAL A 8 3.61 5.41 4.76
CA VAL A 8 2.58 4.40 5.04
C VAL A 8 1.18 4.98 4.90
N ILE A 9 0.93 6.18 5.45
CA ILE A 9 -0.37 6.86 5.34
C ILE A 9 -0.68 7.19 3.88
N TYR A 10 0.29 7.72 3.13
CA TYR A 10 0.10 8.05 1.72
C TYR A 10 -0.21 6.80 0.89
N PHE A 11 0.49 5.70 1.12
CA PHE A 11 0.27 4.45 0.39
C PHE A 11 -1.09 3.82 0.75
N PHE A 12 -1.51 3.93 2.02
CA PHE A 12 -2.84 3.53 2.46
C PHE A 12 -3.93 4.39 1.81
N GLU A 13 -3.76 5.71 1.80
CA GLU A 13 -4.71 6.65 1.19
C GLU A 13 -4.83 6.41 -0.32
N VAL A 14 -3.71 6.25 -1.03
CA VAL A 14 -3.71 5.90 -2.46
C VAL A 14 -4.34 4.53 -2.71
N GLY A 15 -4.06 3.52 -1.89
CA GLY A 15 -4.66 2.19 -2.00
C GLY A 15 -6.18 2.21 -1.75
N LEU A 16 -6.61 2.98 -0.75
CA LEU A 16 -8.03 3.15 -0.40
C LEU A 16 -8.76 3.97 -1.46
N LEU A 17 -8.13 5.03 -1.99
CA LEU A 17 -8.65 5.79 -3.12
C LEU A 17 -8.80 4.87 -4.33
N LEU A 18 -7.78 4.10 -4.72
CA LEU A 18 -7.92 3.14 -5.83
C LEU A 18 -9.00 2.09 -5.58
N LEU A 19 -9.24 1.69 -4.33
CA LEU A 19 -10.29 0.73 -4.00
C LEU A 19 -11.69 1.36 -4.04
N LEU A 20 -11.87 2.54 -3.46
CA LEU A 20 -13.17 3.18 -3.28
C LEU A 20 -13.60 3.99 -4.48
N VAL A 21 -12.66 4.61 -5.19
CA VAL A 21 -12.91 5.45 -6.36
C VAL A 21 -13.80 4.72 -7.39
N PRO A 22 -13.49 3.51 -7.89
CA PRO A 22 -14.33 2.82 -8.88
C PRO A 22 -15.74 2.43 -8.40
N TRP A 23 -15.98 2.44 -7.08
CA TRP A 23 -17.29 2.17 -6.46
C TRP A 23 -18.00 3.44 -5.98
N SER A 24 -17.32 4.58 -6.06
CA SER A 24 -17.88 5.86 -5.63
C SER A 24 -18.83 6.42 -6.68
N MET A 25 -19.90 7.08 -6.22
CA MET A 25 -20.83 7.79 -7.10
C MET A 25 -20.16 8.92 -7.90
N PHE A 26 -19.00 9.39 -7.41
CA PHE A 26 -18.13 10.31 -8.13
C PHE A 26 -17.60 9.70 -9.43
N TRP A 27 -17.22 8.41 -9.45
CA TRP A 27 -16.67 7.75 -10.65
C TRP A 27 -17.63 7.70 -11.83
N GLU A 28 -18.93 7.61 -11.58
CA GLU A 28 -19.96 7.64 -12.62
C GLU A 28 -20.42 9.05 -12.99
N ARG A 29 -20.34 10.02 -12.06
CA ARG A 29 -20.86 11.39 -12.24
C ARG A 29 -19.76 12.46 -12.30
N ASN A 30 -18.55 12.08 -12.69
CA ASN A 30 -17.43 13.01 -12.81
C ASN A 30 -17.41 13.68 -14.20
N PHE A 31 -17.06 14.96 -14.21
CA PHE A 31 -16.90 15.83 -15.39
C PHE A 31 -16.06 15.19 -16.53
N PHE A 32 -15.13 14.30 -16.19
CA PHE A 32 -14.30 13.57 -17.16
C PHE A 32 -15.07 12.53 -17.98
N VAL A 33 -16.11 11.90 -17.43
CA VAL A 33 -16.95 10.95 -18.18
C VAL A 33 -17.83 11.69 -19.18
N GLU A 34 -18.25 12.90 -18.83
CA GLU A 34 -18.98 13.82 -19.72
C GLU A 34 -18.09 14.42 -20.82
N HIS A 35 -16.84 14.77 -20.51
CA HIS A 35 -15.91 15.35 -21.50
C HIS A 35 -15.17 14.30 -22.36
N LEU A 36 -14.95 13.09 -21.84
CA LEU A 36 -14.17 12.04 -22.49
C LEU A 36 -14.99 10.74 -22.48
N SER A 37 -15.85 10.61 -23.48
CA SER A 37 -16.76 9.47 -23.68
C SER A 37 -16.06 8.10 -23.72
N TRP A 38 -14.80 8.05 -24.15
CA TRP A 38 -13.97 6.83 -24.13
C TRP A 38 -13.56 6.39 -22.71
N LEU A 39 -13.24 7.34 -21.84
CA LEU A 39 -12.95 7.08 -20.42
C LEU A 39 -14.21 6.63 -19.69
N GLY A 40 -15.38 7.17 -20.06
CA GLY A 40 -16.67 6.70 -19.58
C GLY A 40 -16.91 5.21 -19.85
N GLN A 41 -16.69 4.75 -21.08
CA GLN A 41 -16.88 3.34 -21.45
C GLN A 41 -15.94 2.40 -20.69
N ILE A 42 -14.69 2.81 -20.49
CA ILE A 42 -13.69 2.06 -19.72
C ILE A 42 -14.04 2.05 -18.22
N ALA A 43 -14.45 3.20 -17.66
CA ALA A 43 -14.83 3.35 -16.26
C ALA A 43 -16.14 2.62 -15.90
N HIS A 44 -17.05 2.43 -16.86
CA HIS A 44 -18.28 1.67 -16.71
C HIS A 44 -18.09 0.15 -16.82
N ASN A 45 -16.91 -0.31 -17.24
CA ASN A 45 -16.63 -1.74 -17.38
C ASN A 45 -16.27 -2.37 -16.02
N TYR A 46 -17.00 -3.43 -15.65
CA TYR A 46 -16.76 -4.19 -14.42
C TYR A 46 -15.35 -4.77 -14.32
N TYR A 47 -14.71 -5.13 -15.44
CA TYR A 47 -13.32 -5.62 -15.45
C TYR A 47 -12.32 -4.55 -15.03
N VAL A 48 -12.53 -3.31 -15.46
CA VAL A 48 -11.64 -2.19 -15.13
C VAL A 48 -11.80 -1.82 -13.66
N ARG A 49 -13.04 -1.78 -13.16
CA ARG A 49 -13.31 -1.57 -11.73
C ARG A 49 -12.61 -2.63 -10.88
N GLY A 50 -12.70 -3.90 -11.30
CA GLY A 50 -11.98 -5.01 -10.68
C GLY A 50 -10.46 -4.83 -10.71
N ALA A 51 -9.88 -4.51 -11.87
CA ALA A 51 -8.44 -4.30 -11.99
C ALA A 51 -7.93 -3.14 -11.11
N VAL A 52 -8.62 -2.00 -11.12
CA VAL A 52 -8.27 -0.82 -10.31
C VAL A 52 -8.41 -1.15 -8.81
N SER A 53 -9.47 -1.85 -8.41
CA SER A 53 -9.63 -2.32 -7.03
C SER A 53 -8.57 -3.33 -6.61
N GLY A 54 -8.14 -4.21 -7.51
CA GLY A 54 -7.08 -5.20 -7.26
C GLY A 54 -5.73 -4.53 -7.03
N ILE A 55 -5.40 -3.51 -7.83
CA ILE A 55 -4.19 -2.69 -7.62
C ILE A 55 -4.28 -1.95 -6.28
N GLY A 56 -5.44 -1.37 -5.95
CA GLY A 56 -5.68 -0.73 -4.65
C GLY A 56 -5.47 -1.70 -3.48
N LEU A 57 -5.97 -2.93 -3.60
CA LEU A 57 -5.84 -3.98 -2.59
C LEU A 57 -4.39 -4.41 -2.37
N VAL A 58 -3.61 -4.59 -3.43
CA VAL A 58 -2.17 -4.90 -3.34
C VAL A 58 -1.42 -3.77 -2.65
N SER A 59 -1.72 -2.52 -3.01
CA SER A 59 -1.10 -1.36 -2.38
C SER A 59 -1.41 -1.27 -0.89
N LEU A 60 -2.69 -1.48 -0.53
CA LEU A 60 -3.14 -1.46 0.85
C LEU A 60 -2.53 -2.60 1.67
N GLY A 61 -2.42 -3.80 1.08
CA GLY A 61 -1.72 -4.94 1.67
C GLY A 61 -0.24 -4.63 1.94
N ALA A 62 0.47 -4.02 0.98
CA ALA A 62 1.87 -3.63 1.18
C ALA A 62 2.05 -2.60 2.31
N ALA A 63 1.17 -1.60 2.39
CA ALA A 63 1.17 -0.61 3.48
C ALA A 63 0.94 -1.26 4.85
N VAL A 64 -0.04 -2.18 4.94
CA VAL A 64 -0.33 -2.93 6.17
C VAL A 64 0.86 -3.81 6.56
N THR A 65 1.50 -4.47 5.59
CA THR A 65 2.66 -5.33 5.85
C THR A 65 3.84 -4.52 6.38
N ASP A 66 4.12 -3.34 5.80
CA ASP A 66 5.18 -2.44 6.30
C ASP A 66 4.84 -1.88 7.69
N LEU A 67 3.58 -1.53 7.95
CA LEU A 67 3.10 -1.08 9.25
C LEU A 67 3.20 -2.17 10.33
N LEU A 68 2.86 -3.41 9.99
CA LEU A 68 3.03 -4.56 10.88
C LEU A 68 4.51 -4.86 11.14
N SER A 69 5.39 -4.71 10.14
CA SER A 69 6.85 -4.84 10.31
C SER A 69 7.43 -3.75 11.23
N LEU A 70 6.80 -2.57 11.25
CA LEU A 70 7.14 -1.45 12.12
C LEU A 70 6.68 -1.67 13.56
N LEU A 71 5.47 -2.19 13.73
CA LEU A 71 4.85 -2.44 15.03
C LEU A 71 5.37 -3.74 15.69
N GLY A 72 5.79 -4.72 14.89
CA GLY A 72 6.18 -6.06 15.33
C GLY A 72 7.63 -6.43 15.03
N LEU A 73 8.47 -6.32 16.05
CA LEU A 73 9.65 -7.17 16.28
C LEU A 73 10.75 -7.22 15.20
N ARG A 74 11.53 -6.13 15.07
CA ARG A 74 12.98 -6.31 14.88
C ARG A 74 13.62 -6.72 16.22
N ARG A 75 13.31 -7.92 16.73
CA ARG A 75 14.02 -8.51 17.90
C ARG A 75 15.26 -9.34 17.51
N THR A 76 15.45 -9.70 16.25
CA THR A 76 16.41 -10.77 15.90
C THR A 76 17.74 -10.30 15.30
N ALA A 77 17.96 -9.01 15.09
CA ALA A 77 19.26 -8.52 14.59
C ALA A 77 20.31 -8.33 15.71
N SER A 78 19.89 -8.25 16.97
CA SER A 78 20.77 -8.09 18.12
C SER A 78 21.39 -9.39 18.62
N GLU A 79 20.74 -10.54 18.41
CA GLU A 79 21.26 -11.83 18.89
C GLU A 79 22.53 -12.28 18.12
N HIS A 80 22.59 -12.05 16.81
CA HIS A 80 23.80 -12.36 16.01
C HIS A 80 24.99 -11.43 16.27
N ALA A 81 24.76 -10.22 16.80
CA ALA A 81 25.83 -9.28 17.17
C ALA A 81 26.47 -9.65 18.52
N LEU A 82 25.68 -10.21 19.44
CA LEU A 82 26.19 -10.70 20.71
C LEU A 82 26.93 -12.02 20.54
N ASP A 83 26.47 -12.89 19.63
CA ASP A 83 27.09 -14.16 19.30
C ASP A 83 28.52 -14.01 18.75
N LYS A 84 28.75 -13.01 17.88
CA LYS A 84 30.09 -12.72 17.37
C LYS A 84 31.03 -12.03 18.36
N GLN A 85 30.50 -11.45 19.44
CA GLN A 85 31.31 -10.68 20.39
C GLN A 85 31.84 -11.52 21.55
N TRP A 86 31.20 -12.65 21.86
CA TRP A 86 31.64 -13.51 22.96
C TRP A 86 32.72 -14.51 22.56
N GLU A 87 33.09 -14.65 21.27
CA GLU A 87 34.24 -15.47 20.88
C GLU A 87 35.49 -14.98 21.61
N PRO A 88 35.99 -15.73 22.63
CA PRO A 88 37.25 -15.38 23.23
C PRO A 88 38.27 -15.57 22.13
N ARG A 89 38.97 -14.48 21.78
CA ARG A 89 40.21 -14.57 21.01
C ARG A 89 41.18 -15.39 21.84
N GLY A 90 41.09 -16.71 21.63
CA GLY A 90 41.95 -17.72 22.21
C GLY A 90 43.36 -17.60 21.65
N PRO A 91 44.31 -18.28 22.31
CA PRO A 91 45.61 -17.77 22.73
C PRO A 91 46.55 -17.30 21.61
#